data_AF-A0A0F9Z2V4-F1
#
_entry.id   AF-A0A0F9Z2V4-F1
#
_cell.length_a   1.000
_cell.length_b   1.000
_cell.length_c   1.000
_cell.angle_alpha   90.00
_cell.angle_beta   90.00
_cell.angle_gamma   90.00
#
_symmetry.space_group_name_H-M   'P 1'
#
loop_
_entity.id
_entity.type
_entity.pdbx_description
1 polymer ?
#
loop_
_entity_poly.entity_id
_entity_poly.type
_entity_poly.pdbx_seq_one_letter_code
_entity_poly.pdbx_strand_id
1 'polypeptide(L)'
;MTFGWKKWTKKNLNRLESLLANGMPIENVRFRGRKKACIRRKARELGLIPTRGFPPFTKAQQKKLRQLIADNCPPEQIAEFEMLGKETKPRTVHNIRKWMGRLRLVNKNRSRSARKRKILTKRESRTLNAFLREHSTEFSIQQIARKFGIKKGTVDAKQRKLGVKPPFSIVLKIPSTRRKYLAGMCKRSAKMLAEFDFNITQREQKLIKLYQAMIKTNDNRSVPLEEKTCKVCQRSWLKHHKFFYHNEVKNNGYTTWHFSNVCVICEAKRRHNKRLKNR
;
A
#
# COMPACT_ATOMS: atom_id res chain seq x y z
N MET A 1 -26.76 13.18 -28.39
CA MET A 1 -26.90 14.24 -27.36
C MET A 1 -25.63 14.33 -26.53
N THR A 2 -24.76 15.28 -26.85
CA THR A 2 -23.56 15.60 -26.07
C THR A 2 -23.99 16.20 -24.74
N PHE A 3 -23.75 15.50 -23.63
CA PHE A 3 -23.89 16.07 -22.28
C PHE A 3 -22.76 17.08 -22.05
N GLY A 4 -22.82 18.21 -22.74
CA GLY A 4 -22.02 19.38 -22.44
C GLY A 4 -22.31 19.76 -21.00
N TRP A 5 -21.28 19.77 -20.16
CA TRP A 5 -21.39 20.25 -18.79
C TRP A 5 -21.78 21.73 -18.87
N LYS A 6 -23.07 22.05 -18.77
CA LYS A 6 -23.55 23.44 -18.84
C LYS A 6 -22.75 24.26 -17.83
N LYS A 7 -22.08 25.32 -18.29
CA LYS A 7 -21.34 26.27 -17.43
C LYS A 7 -22.32 26.84 -16.41
N TRP A 8 -21.87 27.11 -15.18
CA TRP A 8 -22.73 27.79 -14.21
C TRP A 8 -22.97 29.22 -14.70
N THR A 9 -24.23 29.58 -14.93
CA THR A 9 -24.63 30.94 -15.32
C THR A 9 -24.88 31.78 -14.07
N LYS A 10 -24.73 33.10 -14.15
CA LYS A 10 -24.99 34.05 -13.05
C LYS A 10 -26.39 33.82 -12.44
N LYS A 11 -27.43 33.69 -13.29
CA LYS A 11 -28.80 33.36 -12.87
C LYS A 11 -28.91 32.07 -12.02
N ASN A 12 -28.15 31.03 -12.37
CA ASN A 12 -28.17 29.77 -11.62
C ASN A 12 -27.40 29.86 -10.29
N LEU A 13 -26.40 30.76 -10.20
CA LEU A 13 -25.65 30.99 -8.96
C LEU A 13 -26.50 31.79 -7.99
N ASN A 14 -27.07 32.92 -8.43
CA ASN A 14 -27.97 33.74 -7.61
C ASN A 14 -29.18 32.93 -7.10
N ARG A 15 -29.74 32.05 -7.95
CA ARG A 15 -30.82 31.14 -7.52
C ARG A 15 -30.35 30.12 -6.49
N LEU A 16 -29.13 29.61 -6.60
CA LEU A 16 -28.59 28.67 -5.62
C LEU A 16 -28.37 29.37 -4.27
N GLU A 17 -27.86 30.60 -4.30
CA GLU A 17 -27.69 31.46 -3.13
C GLU A 17 -29.03 31.76 -2.46
N SER A 18 -30.03 32.22 -3.21
CA SER A 18 -31.35 32.55 -2.66
C SER A 18 -32.06 31.34 -2.06
N LEU A 19 -32.02 30.18 -2.71
CA LEU A 19 -32.65 28.96 -2.18
C LEU A 19 -32.04 28.54 -0.85
N LEU A 20 -30.72 28.59 -0.72
CA LEU A 20 -30.03 28.22 0.52
C LEU A 20 -30.18 29.29 1.62
N ALA A 21 -30.16 30.57 1.25
CA ALA A 21 -30.44 31.67 2.17
C ALA A 21 -31.86 31.58 2.75
N ASN A 22 -32.83 31.14 1.96
CA ASN A 22 -34.21 30.88 2.40
C ASN A 22 -34.36 29.56 3.20
N GLY A 23 -33.27 28.98 3.70
CA GLY A 23 -33.28 27.79 4.56
C GLY A 23 -33.55 26.46 3.85
N MET A 24 -33.58 26.41 2.51
CA MET A 24 -33.82 25.15 1.80
C MET A 24 -32.65 24.18 2.01
N PRO A 25 -32.88 22.95 2.49
CA PRO A 25 -31.82 21.95 2.59
C PRO A 25 -31.18 21.64 1.23
N ILE A 26 -29.86 21.55 1.16
CA ILE A 26 -29.11 21.30 -0.08
C ILE A 26 -29.51 19.97 -0.76
N GLU A 27 -30.02 19.01 0.02
CA GLU A 27 -30.58 17.73 -0.44
C GLU A 27 -31.76 17.91 -1.40
N ASN A 28 -32.52 18.99 -1.22
CA ASN A 28 -33.77 19.30 -1.89
C ASN A 28 -33.56 20.24 -3.10
N VAL A 29 -32.45 20.96 -3.14
CA VAL A 29 -32.10 21.83 -4.27
C VAL A 29 -31.88 21.02 -5.56
N ARG A 30 -32.65 21.31 -6.60
CA ARG A 30 -32.57 20.66 -7.92
C ARG A 30 -32.37 21.69 -9.03
N PHE A 31 -31.43 21.41 -9.93
CA PHE A 31 -31.23 22.16 -11.18
C PHE A 31 -31.37 21.20 -12.37
N ARG A 32 -32.18 21.57 -13.37
CA ARG A 32 -32.39 20.74 -14.57
C ARG A 32 -31.05 20.44 -15.25
N GLY A 33 -30.77 19.16 -15.45
CA GLY A 33 -29.53 18.69 -16.09
C GLY A 33 -28.28 18.71 -15.21
N ARG A 34 -28.39 19.01 -13.89
CA ARG A 34 -27.27 18.91 -12.95
C ARG A 34 -27.51 17.82 -11.91
N LYS A 35 -26.46 17.04 -11.62
CA LYS A 35 -26.47 16.04 -10.54
C LYS A 35 -26.36 16.75 -9.19
N LYS A 36 -27.01 16.22 -8.13
CA LYS A 36 -26.94 16.73 -6.75
C LYS A 36 -25.50 16.96 -6.27
N ALA A 37 -24.56 16.08 -6.63
CA ALA A 37 -23.15 16.22 -6.28
C ALA A 37 -22.49 17.48 -6.88
N CYS A 38 -22.86 17.87 -8.11
CA CYS A 38 -22.36 19.08 -8.75
C CYS A 38 -22.92 20.34 -8.09
N ILE A 39 -24.18 20.31 -7.67
CA ILE A 39 -24.84 21.41 -6.95
C ILE A 39 -24.18 21.58 -5.57
N ARG A 40 -24.06 20.51 -4.79
CA ARG A 40 -23.35 20.50 -3.50
C ARG A 40 -21.91 20.99 -3.62
N ARG A 41 -21.19 20.57 -4.66
CA ARG A 41 -19.81 21.04 -4.90
C ARG A 41 -19.79 22.55 -5.13
N LYS A 42 -20.71 23.07 -5.96
CA LYS A 42 -20.76 24.50 -6.24
C LYS A 42 -21.16 25.32 -5.01
N ALA A 43 -22.14 24.85 -4.23
CA ALA A 43 -22.53 25.48 -2.98
C ALA A 43 -21.36 25.58 -1.98
N ARG A 44 -20.52 24.54 -1.87
CA ARG A 44 -19.27 24.61 -1.07
C ARG A 44 -18.24 25.59 -1.63
N GLU A 45 -18.06 25.60 -2.96
CA GLU A 45 -17.14 26.55 -3.61
C GLU A 45 -17.55 28.02 -3.38
N LEU A 46 -18.84 28.28 -3.18
CA LEU A 46 -19.40 29.59 -2.85
C LEU A 46 -19.48 29.87 -1.34
N GLY A 47 -19.06 28.93 -0.48
CA GLY A 47 -19.16 29.09 0.97
C GLY A 47 -20.56 28.94 1.57
N LEU A 48 -21.57 28.57 0.77
CA LEU A 48 -22.98 28.51 1.21
C LEU A 48 -23.30 27.32 2.12
N ILE A 49 -22.43 26.31 2.13
CA ILE A 49 -22.53 25.15 3.03
C ILE A 49 -21.14 24.75 3.54
N PRO A 50 -21.04 24.20 4.76
CA PRO A 50 -19.76 23.82 5.33
C PRO A 50 -19.05 22.76 4.48
N THR A 51 -17.74 22.97 4.30
CA THR A 51 -16.91 22.04 3.54
C THR A 51 -16.63 20.80 4.38
N ARG A 52 -17.30 19.69 4.07
CA ARG A 52 -16.89 18.38 4.60
C ARG A 52 -15.57 17.95 3.94
N GLY A 53 -14.49 18.00 4.72
CA GLY A 53 -13.14 17.58 4.34
C GLY A 53 -12.25 18.72 3.88
N PHE A 54 -11.11 18.35 3.28
CA PHE A 54 -10.10 19.27 2.77
C PHE A 54 -10.57 20.02 1.51
N PRO A 55 -10.43 21.36 1.42
CA PRO A 55 -10.77 22.11 0.21
C PRO A 55 -9.93 21.64 -0.98
N PRO A 56 -10.35 21.85 -2.24
CA PRO A 56 -9.48 21.56 -3.39
C PRO A 56 -8.22 22.45 -3.37
N PHE A 57 -7.09 21.95 -3.89
CA PHE A 57 -5.86 22.74 -3.98
C PHE A 57 -6.04 23.92 -4.94
N THR A 58 -5.61 25.10 -4.53
CA THR A 58 -5.55 26.28 -5.40
C THR A 58 -4.54 26.08 -6.53
N LYS A 59 -4.60 26.90 -7.59
CA LYS A 59 -3.62 26.83 -8.68
C LYS A 59 -2.19 27.08 -8.17
N ALA A 60 -2.01 28.00 -7.22
CA ALA A 60 -0.73 28.28 -6.58
C ALA A 60 -0.20 27.05 -5.83
N GLN A 61 -1.05 26.40 -5.04
CA GLN A 61 -0.68 25.16 -4.34
C GLN A 61 -0.35 24.01 -5.29
N GLN A 62 -1.07 23.90 -6.41
CA GLN A 62 -0.75 22.90 -7.43
C GLN A 62 0.60 23.17 -8.09
N LYS A 63 0.96 24.44 -8.34
CA LYS A 63 2.29 24.84 -8.86
C LYS A 63 3.38 24.55 -7.83
N LYS A 64 3.18 24.95 -6.58
CA LYS A 64 4.14 24.71 -5.48
C LYS A 64 4.34 23.21 -5.22
N LEU A 65 3.27 22.42 -5.22
CA LEU A 65 3.37 20.96 -5.10
C LEU A 65 4.17 20.34 -6.26
N ARG A 66 4.06 20.86 -7.49
CA ARG A 66 4.87 20.36 -8.61
C ARG A 66 6.36 20.63 -8.40
N GLN A 67 6.69 21.82 -7.90
CA GLN A 67 8.06 22.23 -7.60
C GLN A 67 8.64 21.37 -6.48
N LEU A 68 7.96 21.28 -5.33
CA LEU A 68 8.42 20.47 -4.19
C LEU A 68 8.67 19.00 -4.56
N ILE A 69 7.82 18.42 -5.42
CA ILE A 69 8.04 17.05 -5.90
C ILE A 69 9.19 16.96 -6.91
N ALA A 70 9.43 17.99 -7.72
CA ALA A 70 10.61 18.06 -8.59
C ALA A 70 11.91 18.17 -7.77
N ASP A 71 11.84 18.86 -6.63
CA ASP A 71 12.94 19.00 -5.66
C ASP A 71 13.09 17.77 -4.74
N ASN A 72 12.46 16.64 -5.10
CA ASN A 72 12.48 15.37 -4.36
C ASN A 72 11.95 15.43 -2.91
N CYS A 73 11.12 16.42 -2.58
CA CYS A 73 10.53 16.50 -1.24
C CYS A 73 9.41 15.44 -1.07
N PRO A 74 9.52 14.52 -0.10
CA PRO A 74 8.52 13.50 0.15
C PRO A 74 7.23 14.11 0.74
N PRO A 75 6.05 13.52 0.44
CA PRO A 75 4.76 14.06 0.89
C PRO A 75 4.59 14.09 2.41
N GLU A 76 5.37 13.32 3.16
CA GLU A 76 5.47 13.34 4.62
C GLU A 76 6.01 14.70 5.10
N GLN A 77 7.16 15.11 4.57
CA GLN A 77 7.79 16.39 4.90
C GLN A 77 6.93 17.58 4.45
N ILE A 78 6.31 17.49 3.27
CA ILE A 78 5.40 18.55 2.77
C ILE A 78 4.22 18.76 3.74
N ALA A 79 3.70 17.69 4.35
CA ALA A 79 2.60 17.76 5.30
C ALA A 79 3.06 18.30 6.66
N GLU A 80 4.17 17.76 7.17
CA GLU A 80 4.75 18.08 8.47
C GLU A 80 5.15 19.55 8.58
N PHE A 81 5.80 20.09 7.55
CA PHE A 81 6.25 21.49 7.52
C PHE A 81 5.26 22.44 6.84
N GLU A 82 4.03 21.99 6.58
CA GLU A 82 2.97 22.77 5.92
C GLU A 82 3.44 23.54 4.67
N MET A 83 4.32 22.94 3.86
CA MET A 83 5.05 23.65 2.80
C MET A 83 4.14 24.17 1.68
N LEU A 84 2.88 23.76 1.65
CA LEU A 84 1.86 24.22 0.69
C LEU A 84 1.11 25.50 1.14
N GLY A 85 1.51 26.08 2.28
CA GLY A 85 0.94 27.29 2.86
C GLY A 85 -0.03 26.99 4.01
N LYS A 86 -0.17 27.96 4.92
CA LYS A 86 -1.08 27.89 6.07
C LYS A 86 -2.52 27.88 5.58
N GLU A 87 -3.26 26.83 5.96
CA GLU A 87 -4.71 26.74 5.75
C GLU A 87 -5.41 26.64 7.10
N THR A 88 -6.72 26.89 7.11
CA THR A 88 -7.58 26.64 8.28
C THR A 88 -7.57 25.19 8.75
N LYS A 89 -7.15 24.24 7.89
CA LYS A 89 -6.86 22.84 8.27
C LYS A 89 -5.58 22.33 7.61
N PRO A 90 -4.59 21.84 8.38
CA PRO A 90 -3.34 21.30 7.85
C PRO A 90 -3.56 20.16 6.85
N ARG A 91 -2.89 20.20 5.71
CA ARG A 91 -3.04 19.17 4.66
C ARG A 91 -2.41 17.86 5.13
N THR A 92 -3.22 16.82 5.27
CA THR A 92 -2.69 15.47 5.59
C THR A 92 -1.87 14.88 4.43
N VAL A 93 -0.91 14.01 4.77
CA VAL A 93 -0.13 13.20 3.81
C VAL A 93 -1.04 12.49 2.80
N HIS A 94 -2.17 11.93 3.26
CA HIS A 94 -3.15 11.28 2.37
C HIS A 94 -3.73 12.26 1.34
N ASN A 95 -4.06 13.48 1.76
CA ASN A 95 -4.60 14.51 0.86
C ASN A 95 -3.57 14.91 -0.20
N ILE A 96 -2.31 15.11 0.20
CA ILE A 96 -1.19 15.46 -0.68
C ILE A 96 -0.95 14.34 -1.69
N ARG A 97 -0.79 13.08 -1.24
CA ARG A 97 -0.61 11.91 -2.13
C ARG A 97 -1.74 11.76 -3.14
N LYS A 98 -2.99 12.03 -2.74
CA LYS A 98 -4.16 12.02 -3.64
C LYS A 98 -4.05 13.11 -4.72
N TRP A 99 -3.58 14.31 -4.35
CA TRP A 99 -3.35 15.40 -5.30
C TRP A 99 -2.15 15.15 -6.22
N MET A 100 -1.05 14.59 -5.72
CA MET A 100 0.07 14.14 -6.56
C MET A 100 -0.40 13.15 -7.63
N GLY A 101 -1.30 12.24 -7.28
CA GLY A 101 -1.94 11.32 -8.23
C GLY A 101 -2.80 12.02 -9.28
N ARG A 102 -3.61 13.02 -8.88
CA ARG A 102 -4.44 13.83 -9.79
C ARG A 102 -3.61 14.68 -10.75
N LEU A 103 -2.52 15.26 -10.26
CA LEU A 103 -1.59 16.11 -11.01
C LEU A 103 -0.57 15.31 -11.83
N ARG A 104 -0.60 13.97 -11.74
CA ARG A 104 0.27 13.04 -12.49
C ARG A 104 1.75 13.12 -12.09
N LEU A 105 2.05 13.47 -10.84
CA LEU A 105 3.42 13.68 -10.36
C LEU A 105 4.13 12.37 -9.99
N VAL A 106 3.40 11.35 -9.52
CA VAL A 106 4.01 10.09 -9.05
C VAL A 106 4.17 9.05 -10.16
N ASN A 107 3.18 8.98 -11.06
CA ASN A 107 3.16 7.92 -12.08
C ASN A 107 2.46 8.41 -13.35
N LYS A 108 3.25 8.97 -14.28
CA LYS A 108 2.80 9.39 -15.60
C LYS A 108 2.13 8.23 -16.37
N ASN A 109 2.63 7.00 -16.20
CA ASN A 109 2.09 5.80 -16.85
C ASN A 109 0.70 5.41 -16.32
N ARG A 110 0.45 5.55 -15.01
CA ARG A 110 -0.88 5.35 -14.40
C ARG A 110 -1.91 6.28 -15.02
N SER A 111 -1.55 7.55 -15.24
CA SER A 111 -2.46 8.52 -15.84
C SER A 111 -2.64 8.32 -17.35
N ARG A 112 -1.58 8.02 -18.11
CA ARG A 112 -1.68 7.67 -19.54
C ARG A 112 -2.58 6.45 -19.72
N SER A 113 -2.39 5.43 -18.89
CA SER A 113 -3.24 4.24 -18.86
C SER A 113 -4.69 4.58 -18.53
N ALA A 114 -4.97 5.53 -17.63
CA ALA A 114 -6.33 5.95 -17.30
C ALA A 114 -7.02 6.67 -18.48
N ARG A 115 -6.27 7.48 -19.25
CA ARG A 115 -6.77 8.18 -20.45
C ARG A 115 -7.08 7.19 -21.58
N LYS A 116 -6.25 6.15 -21.76
CA LYS A 116 -6.47 5.06 -22.74
C LYS A 116 -7.53 4.04 -22.30
N ARG A 117 -8.29 4.29 -21.23
CA ARG A 117 -9.32 3.34 -20.77
C ARG A 117 -10.52 3.42 -21.70
N LYS A 118 -10.84 2.31 -22.37
CA LYS A 118 -12.10 2.14 -23.11
C LYS A 118 -13.28 2.48 -22.18
N ILE A 119 -14.10 3.44 -22.59
CA ILE A 119 -15.38 3.76 -21.96
C ILE A 119 -16.42 2.92 -22.68
N LEU A 120 -17.11 2.04 -21.96
CA LEU A 120 -18.17 1.23 -22.53
C LEU A 120 -19.37 2.11 -22.87
N THR A 121 -19.89 1.97 -24.07
CA THR A 121 -21.21 2.49 -24.45
C THR A 121 -22.30 1.80 -23.63
N LYS A 122 -23.52 2.37 -23.64
CA LYS A 122 -24.67 1.77 -22.94
C LYS A 122 -24.96 0.35 -23.44
N ARG A 123 -24.84 0.10 -24.76
CA ARG A 123 -25.05 -1.21 -25.38
C ARG A 123 -23.99 -2.22 -24.93
N GLU A 124 -22.71 -1.88 -25.08
CA GLU A 124 -21.61 -2.76 -24.62
C GLU A 124 -21.68 -3.03 -23.11
N SER A 125 -22.11 -2.03 -22.34
CA SER A 125 -22.32 -2.18 -20.90
C SER A 125 -23.42 -3.20 -20.59
N ARG A 126 -24.50 -3.26 -21.37
CA ARG A 126 -25.55 -4.28 -21.22
C ARG A 126 -25.04 -5.65 -21.61
N THR A 127 -24.36 -5.78 -22.75
CA THR A 127 -23.76 -7.04 -23.21
C THR A 127 -22.79 -7.60 -22.17
N LEU A 128 -21.93 -6.74 -21.61
CA LEU A 128 -21.03 -7.15 -20.53
C LEU A 128 -21.80 -7.59 -19.27
N ASN A 129 -22.90 -6.91 -18.90
CA ASN A 129 -23.66 -7.30 -17.73
C ASN A 129 -24.34 -8.67 -17.90
N ALA A 130 -24.88 -8.97 -19.09
CA ALA A 130 -25.45 -10.27 -19.41
C ALA A 130 -24.37 -11.36 -19.33
N PHE A 131 -23.25 -11.14 -20.02
CA PHE A 131 -22.12 -12.07 -20.00
C PHE A 131 -21.60 -12.33 -18.57
N LEU A 132 -21.55 -11.32 -17.71
CA LEU A 132 -21.13 -11.50 -16.31
C LEU A 132 -22.13 -12.30 -15.47
N ARG A 133 -23.41 -12.31 -15.79
CA ARG A 133 -24.38 -13.13 -15.04
C ARG A 133 -24.23 -14.60 -15.39
N GLU A 134 -23.99 -14.90 -16.66
CA GLU A 134 -23.87 -16.26 -17.16
C GLU A 134 -22.49 -16.86 -16.86
N HIS A 135 -21.41 -16.12 -17.11
CA HIS A 135 -20.07 -16.71 -17.24
C HIS A 135 -19.06 -16.24 -16.19
N SER A 136 -19.49 -15.62 -15.09
CA SER A 136 -18.55 -15.07 -14.08
C SER A 136 -17.72 -16.12 -13.35
N THR A 137 -18.17 -17.38 -13.28
CA THR A 137 -17.48 -18.50 -12.64
C THR A 137 -16.53 -19.25 -13.57
N GLU A 138 -16.78 -19.19 -14.88
CA GLU A 138 -16.03 -19.92 -15.91
C GLU A 138 -14.77 -19.16 -16.37
N PHE A 139 -14.86 -17.84 -16.43
CA PHE A 139 -13.77 -17.00 -16.95
C PHE A 139 -13.10 -16.18 -15.85
N SER A 140 -11.77 -16.16 -15.88
CA SER A 140 -11.02 -15.25 -15.02
C SER A 140 -11.28 -13.80 -15.41
N ILE A 141 -11.20 -12.89 -14.43
CA ILE A 141 -11.34 -11.44 -14.64
C ILE A 141 -10.41 -10.95 -15.77
N GLN A 142 -9.24 -11.57 -15.94
CA GLN A 142 -8.28 -11.26 -16.98
C GLN A 142 -8.77 -11.69 -18.37
N GLN A 143 -9.40 -12.85 -18.51
CA GLN A 143 -9.99 -13.32 -19.76
C GLN A 143 -11.16 -12.44 -20.17
N ILE A 144 -12.07 -12.12 -19.22
CA ILE A 144 -13.22 -11.24 -19.47
C ILE A 144 -12.73 -9.84 -19.88
N ALA A 145 -11.74 -9.29 -19.16
CA ALA A 145 -11.16 -7.99 -19.48
C ALA A 145 -10.59 -7.95 -20.91
N ARG A 146 -9.90 -9.02 -21.34
CA ARG A 146 -9.37 -9.16 -22.70
C ARG A 146 -10.50 -9.24 -23.73
N LYS A 147 -11.50 -10.09 -23.52
CA LYS A 147 -12.66 -10.28 -24.42
C LYS A 147 -13.39 -8.97 -24.72
N PHE A 148 -13.56 -8.10 -23.72
CA PHE A 148 -14.29 -6.84 -23.88
C PHE A 148 -13.39 -5.62 -24.15
N GLY A 149 -12.06 -5.80 -24.23
CA GLY A 149 -11.10 -4.70 -24.43
C GLY A 149 -11.10 -3.68 -23.29
N ILE A 150 -11.33 -4.12 -22.05
CA ILE A 150 -11.45 -3.25 -20.87
C ILE A 150 -10.43 -3.63 -19.79
N LYS A 151 -10.26 -2.75 -18.80
CA LYS A 151 -9.39 -3.05 -17.64
C LYS A 151 -10.04 -4.05 -16.69
N LYS A 152 -9.23 -4.92 -16.10
CA LYS A 152 -9.60 -5.87 -15.02
C LYS A 152 -10.43 -5.24 -13.89
N GLY A 153 -10.01 -4.07 -13.40
CA GLY A 153 -10.75 -3.35 -12.35
C GLY A 153 -12.15 -2.88 -12.77
N THR A 154 -12.42 -2.75 -14.08
CA THR A 154 -13.78 -2.47 -14.59
C THR A 154 -14.68 -3.68 -14.43
N VAL A 155 -14.16 -4.87 -14.75
CA VAL A 155 -14.87 -6.15 -14.63
C VAL A 155 -15.15 -6.43 -13.15
N ASP A 156 -14.14 -6.34 -12.29
CA ASP A 156 -14.30 -6.56 -10.84
C ASP A 156 -15.33 -5.61 -10.22
N ALA A 157 -15.28 -4.31 -10.56
CA ALA A 157 -16.27 -3.35 -10.08
C ALA A 157 -17.70 -3.68 -10.54
N LYS A 158 -17.86 -4.17 -11.77
CA LYS A 158 -19.17 -4.59 -12.30
C LYS A 158 -19.68 -5.87 -11.65
N GLN A 159 -18.82 -6.88 -11.49
CA GLN A 159 -19.18 -8.12 -10.81
C GLN A 159 -19.68 -7.85 -9.38
N ARG A 160 -18.97 -7.00 -8.62
CA ARG A 160 -19.40 -6.58 -7.28
C ARG A 160 -20.74 -5.84 -7.31
N LYS A 161 -20.90 -4.88 -8.23
CA LYS A 161 -22.15 -4.12 -8.36
C LYS A 161 -23.34 -5.00 -8.72
N LEU A 162 -23.13 -6.06 -9.48
CA LEU A 162 -24.16 -7.01 -9.90
C LEU A 162 -24.36 -8.17 -8.91
N GLY A 163 -23.53 -8.29 -7.86
CA GLY A 163 -23.59 -9.41 -6.92
C GLY A 163 -23.09 -10.75 -7.47
N VAL A 164 -22.47 -10.77 -8.65
CA VAL A 164 -22.06 -12.01 -9.36
C VAL A 164 -20.56 -12.29 -9.22
N LYS A 165 -19.90 -11.69 -8.23
CA LYS A 165 -18.46 -11.89 -8.04
C LYS A 165 -18.23 -13.28 -7.42
N PRO A 166 -17.55 -14.21 -8.13
CA PRO A 166 -17.28 -15.52 -7.57
C PRO A 166 -16.31 -15.41 -6.38
N PRO A 167 -16.47 -16.27 -5.36
CA PRO A 167 -15.49 -16.42 -4.30
C PRO A 167 -14.15 -16.89 -4.87
N PHE A 168 -13.06 -16.56 -4.17
CA PHE A 168 -11.71 -16.83 -4.64
C PHE A 168 -11.44 -18.32 -4.85
N SER A 169 -12.04 -19.20 -4.03
CA SER A 169 -11.97 -20.66 -4.16
C SER A 169 -12.46 -21.16 -5.52
N ILE A 170 -13.55 -20.59 -6.04
CA ILE A 170 -14.09 -20.92 -7.36
C ILE A 170 -13.15 -20.41 -8.47
N VAL A 171 -12.68 -19.17 -8.35
CA VAL A 171 -11.76 -18.58 -9.34
C VAL A 171 -10.43 -19.34 -9.42
N LEU A 172 -9.96 -19.91 -8.30
CA LEU A 172 -8.75 -20.74 -8.25
C LEU A 172 -8.90 -22.06 -9.01
N LYS A 173 -10.12 -22.57 -9.24
CA LYS A 173 -10.34 -23.75 -10.08
C LYS A 173 -10.03 -23.48 -11.54
N ILE A 174 -10.05 -22.22 -11.98
CA ILE A 174 -9.70 -21.82 -13.34
C ILE A 174 -8.19 -22.02 -13.57
N PRO A 175 -7.75 -22.87 -14.52
CA PRO A 175 -6.34 -23.26 -14.67
C PRO A 175 -5.38 -22.07 -14.84
N SER A 176 -5.78 -21.07 -15.63
CA SER A 176 -4.98 -19.87 -15.87
C SER A 176 -4.81 -18.99 -14.63
N THR A 177 -5.80 -18.97 -13.74
CA THR A 177 -5.70 -18.28 -12.44
C THR A 177 -4.84 -19.08 -11.47
N ARG A 178 -5.07 -20.39 -11.37
CA ARG A 178 -4.28 -21.30 -10.53
C ARG A 178 -2.79 -21.18 -10.82
N ARG A 179 -2.40 -21.28 -12.09
CA ARG A 179 -1.00 -21.17 -12.53
C ARG A 179 -0.37 -19.85 -12.11
N LYS A 180 -1.09 -18.73 -12.27
CA LYS A 180 -0.61 -17.40 -11.83
C LYS A 180 -0.50 -17.28 -10.31
N TYR A 181 -1.45 -17.85 -9.59
CA TYR A 181 -1.44 -17.86 -8.13
C TYR A 181 -0.24 -18.64 -7.61
N LEU A 182 -0.02 -19.87 -8.10
CA LEU A 182 1.14 -20.70 -7.75
C LEU A 182 2.46 -20.01 -8.11
N ALA A 183 2.60 -19.48 -9.33
CA ALA A 183 3.80 -18.72 -9.71
C ALA A 183 4.03 -17.51 -8.80
N GLY A 184 2.97 -16.81 -8.39
CA GLY A 184 3.04 -15.71 -7.43
C GLY A 184 3.40 -16.15 -6.01
N MET A 185 3.01 -17.36 -5.60
CA MET A 185 3.47 -17.97 -4.34
C MET A 185 4.95 -18.31 -4.41
N CYS A 186 5.40 -19.00 -5.46
CA CYS A 186 6.81 -19.34 -5.66
C CYS A 186 7.70 -18.08 -5.66
N LYS A 187 7.31 -17.02 -6.39
CA LYS A 187 8.06 -15.75 -6.39
C LYS A 187 8.14 -15.09 -5.02
N ARG A 188 7.05 -15.10 -4.24
CA ARG A 188 7.04 -14.56 -2.88
C ARG A 188 7.90 -15.40 -1.93
N SER A 189 7.85 -16.72 -2.07
CA SER A 189 8.71 -17.64 -1.32
C SER A 189 10.17 -17.38 -1.62
N ALA A 190 10.56 -17.35 -2.90
CA ALA A 190 11.92 -17.06 -3.33
C ALA A 190 12.42 -15.70 -2.82
N LYS A 191 11.57 -14.67 -2.88
CA LYS A 191 11.90 -13.35 -2.33
C LYS A 191 12.10 -13.39 -0.81
N MET A 192 11.24 -14.09 -0.06
CA MET A 192 11.38 -14.24 1.39
C MET A 192 12.69 -14.96 1.75
N LEU A 193 13.04 -16.01 1.02
CA LEU A 193 14.31 -16.73 1.20
C LEU A 193 15.50 -15.81 0.95
N ALA A 194 15.50 -15.07 -0.17
CA ALA A 194 16.57 -14.13 -0.49
C ALA A 194 16.71 -13.01 0.56
N GLU A 195 15.59 -12.46 1.05
CA GLU A 195 15.59 -11.47 2.14
C GLU A 195 16.14 -12.05 3.44
N PHE A 196 15.78 -13.30 3.75
CA PHE A 196 16.31 -13.99 4.92
C PHE A 196 17.83 -14.19 4.82
N ASP A 197 18.32 -14.70 3.70
CA ASP A 197 19.75 -14.93 3.48
C ASP A 197 20.54 -13.62 3.53
N PHE A 198 20.03 -12.56 2.90
CA PHE A 198 20.63 -11.22 2.99
C PHE A 198 20.73 -10.73 4.44
N ASN A 199 19.65 -10.85 5.22
CA ASN A 199 19.62 -10.44 6.62
C ASN A 199 20.59 -11.26 7.49
N ILE A 200 20.72 -12.56 7.21
CA ILE A 200 21.66 -13.43 7.90
C ILE A 200 23.11 -13.01 7.60
N THR A 201 23.45 -12.75 6.34
CA THR A 201 24.79 -12.29 5.96
C THR A 201 25.13 -10.95 6.62
N GLN A 202 24.19 -10.01 6.65
CA GLN A 202 24.37 -8.73 7.34
C GLN A 202 24.57 -8.91 8.86
N ARG A 203 23.81 -9.82 9.48
CA ARG A 203 23.96 -10.12 10.90
C ARG A 203 25.31 -10.78 11.20
N GLU A 204 25.77 -11.67 10.33
CA GLU A 204 27.06 -12.32 10.43
C GLU A 204 28.21 -11.30 10.37
N GLN A 205 28.20 -10.40 9.38
CA GLN A 205 29.19 -9.33 9.28
C GLN A 205 29.22 -8.43 10.52
N LYS A 206 28.05 -8.10 11.08
CA LYS A 206 27.96 -7.35 12.35
C LYS A 206 28.58 -8.12 13.51
N LEU A 207 28.34 -9.42 13.61
CA LEU A 207 28.93 -10.25 14.66
C LEU A 207 30.45 -10.37 14.51
N ILE A 208 30.98 -10.49 13.28
CA ILE A 208 32.43 -10.48 13.03
C ILE A 208 33.05 -9.16 13.49
N LYS A 209 32.44 -8.02 13.15
CA LYS A 209 32.94 -6.70 13.60
C LYS A 209 32.88 -6.56 15.13
N LEU A 210 31.81 -7.03 15.75
CA LEU A 210 31.67 -7.02 17.21
C LEU A 210 32.72 -7.92 17.89
N TYR A 211 32.97 -9.09 17.31
CA TYR A 211 34.01 -10.02 17.77
C TYR A 211 35.39 -9.36 17.74
N GLN A 212 35.77 -8.79 16.59
CA GLN A 212 37.03 -8.06 16.42
C GLN A 212 37.17 -6.88 17.38
N ALA A 213 36.09 -6.11 17.58
CA ALA A 213 36.09 -4.99 18.52
C ALA A 213 36.30 -5.47 19.97
N MET A 214 35.61 -6.55 20.37
CA MET A 214 35.74 -7.13 21.71
C MET A 214 37.15 -7.66 21.99
N ILE A 215 37.78 -8.33 21.02
CA ILE A 215 39.17 -8.77 21.13
C ILE A 215 40.10 -7.57 21.31
N LYS A 216 40.02 -6.57 20.42
CA LYS A 216 40.86 -5.35 20.51
C LYS A 216 40.74 -4.64 21.86
N THR A 217 39.54 -4.59 22.44
CA THR A 217 39.35 -3.97 23.77
C THR A 217 39.89 -4.83 24.92
N ASN A 218 40.11 -6.13 24.70
CA ASN A 218 40.61 -7.07 25.69
C ASN A 218 42.13 -7.30 25.60
N ASP A 219 42.80 -6.81 24.56
CA ASP A 219 44.26 -6.95 24.37
C ASP A 219 45.08 -6.41 25.56
N ASN A 220 44.51 -5.50 26.37
CA ASN A 220 45.13 -4.93 27.56
C ASN A 220 44.67 -5.56 28.90
N ARG A 221 43.94 -6.67 28.89
CA ARG A 221 43.42 -7.34 30.11
C ARG A 221 44.20 -8.61 30.42
N SER A 222 44.39 -8.87 31.71
CA SER A 222 45.12 -10.05 32.24
C SER A 222 44.37 -11.38 32.05
N VAL A 223 43.07 -11.35 31.74
CA VAL A 223 42.26 -12.56 31.56
C VAL A 223 41.84 -12.68 30.08
N PRO A 224 42.24 -13.77 29.38
CA PRO A 224 41.82 -14.01 28.01
C PRO A 224 40.31 -14.31 27.95
N LEU A 225 39.64 -13.79 26.92
CA LEU A 225 38.22 -14.08 26.70
C LEU A 225 38.04 -15.55 26.31
N GLU A 226 37.14 -16.25 27.00
CA GLU A 226 36.80 -17.63 26.65
C GLU A 226 36.12 -17.71 25.28
N GLU A 227 36.62 -18.58 24.41
CA GLU A 227 36.00 -18.92 23.13
C GLU A 227 35.16 -20.21 23.24
N LYS A 228 34.15 -20.30 22.40
CA LYS A 228 33.30 -21.49 22.24
C LYS A 228 33.03 -21.72 20.75
N THR A 229 33.19 -22.96 20.32
CA THR A 229 32.90 -23.37 18.93
C THR A 229 31.45 -23.79 18.75
N CYS A 230 30.81 -23.31 17.68
CA CYS A 230 29.46 -23.70 17.33
C CYS A 230 29.41 -25.13 16.79
N LYS A 231 28.60 -26.01 17.38
CA LYS A 231 28.43 -27.41 16.96
C LYS A 231 27.92 -27.58 15.51
N VAL A 232 27.27 -26.55 14.94
CA VAL A 232 26.65 -26.63 13.60
C VAL A 232 27.57 -26.08 12.51
N CYS A 233 28.12 -24.87 12.67
CA CYS A 233 28.97 -24.26 11.65
C CYS A 233 30.47 -24.36 11.94
N GLN A 234 30.87 -24.96 13.07
CA GLN A 234 32.25 -25.14 13.51
C GLN A 234 33.08 -23.84 13.63
N ARG A 235 32.41 -22.68 13.62
CA ARG A 235 33.07 -21.39 13.87
C ARG A 235 33.19 -21.13 15.36
N SER A 236 34.37 -20.67 15.77
CA SER A 236 34.65 -20.17 17.11
C SER A 236 34.13 -18.74 17.27
N TRP A 237 33.49 -18.48 18.40
CA TRP A 237 33.05 -17.16 18.84
C TRP A 237 33.34 -17.02 20.33
N LEU A 238 33.39 -15.79 20.83
CA LEU A 238 33.44 -15.56 22.27
C LEU A 238 32.23 -16.22 22.96
N LYS A 239 32.46 -16.86 24.11
CA LYS A 239 31.44 -17.46 24.98
C LYS A 239 30.63 -16.35 25.67
N HIS A 240 29.81 -15.67 24.88
CA HIS A 240 29.11 -14.46 25.27
C HIS A 240 27.71 -14.41 24.65
N HIS A 241 26.77 -13.74 25.33
CA HIS A 241 25.34 -13.72 24.99
C HIS A 241 25.01 -13.12 23.61
N LYS A 242 25.96 -12.37 23.03
CA LYS A 242 25.83 -11.82 21.65
C LYS A 242 26.02 -12.90 20.59
N PHE A 243 26.78 -13.95 20.87
CA PHE A 243 27.16 -15.02 19.93
C PHE A 243 26.43 -16.34 20.20
N PHE A 244 26.08 -16.60 21.46
CA PHE A 244 25.33 -17.78 21.91
C PHE A 244 24.14 -17.37 22.78
N TYR A 245 23.04 -18.11 22.70
CA TYR A 245 21.92 -17.91 23.61
C TYR A 245 22.27 -18.50 24.99
N HIS A 246 21.76 -17.90 26.07
CA HIS A 246 21.77 -18.58 27.37
C HIS A 246 20.60 -19.56 27.42
N ASN A 247 20.83 -20.72 28.02
CA ASN A 247 19.80 -21.67 28.39
C ASN A 247 19.79 -21.77 29.90
N GLU A 248 18.61 -21.68 30.48
CA GLU A 248 18.37 -21.93 31.90
C GLU A 248 18.03 -23.41 32.08
N VAL A 249 18.73 -24.09 32.99
CA VAL A 249 18.44 -25.47 33.38
C VAL A 249 18.12 -25.48 34.87
N LYS A 250 16.89 -25.86 35.20
CA LYS A 250 16.42 -26.03 36.58
C LYS A 250 16.62 -27.47 37.01
N ASN A 251 17.44 -27.67 38.04
CA ASN A 251 17.68 -28.98 38.66
C ASN A 251 17.37 -28.87 40.14
N ASN A 252 16.57 -29.81 40.69
CA ASN A 252 16.22 -29.97 42.11
C ASN A 252 16.70 -28.86 43.07
N GLY A 253 16.03 -27.70 43.02
CA GLY A 253 16.25 -26.59 43.96
C GLY A 253 17.19 -25.46 43.51
N TYR A 254 17.92 -25.60 42.39
CA TYR A 254 18.81 -24.56 41.88
C TYR A 254 18.74 -24.37 40.35
N THR A 255 19.03 -23.15 39.92
CA THR A 255 19.05 -22.75 38.51
C THR A 255 20.49 -22.61 38.04
N THR A 256 20.86 -23.33 36.97
CA THR A 256 22.16 -23.16 36.31
C THR A 256 22.01 -22.54 34.92
N TRP A 257 22.98 -21.71 34.53
CA TRP A 257 22.98 -20.98 33.26
C TRP A 257 24.10 -21.49 32.38
N HIS A 258 23.76 -21.94 31.18
CA HIS A 258 24.73 -22.47 30.22
C HIS A 258 24.55 -21.83 28.85
N PHE A 259 25.65 -21.51 28.16
CA PHE A 259 25.57 -21.05 26.77
C PHE A 259 25.25 -22.20 25.82
N SER A 260 24.34 -21.95 24.88
CA SER A 260 23.95 -22.91 23.84
C SER A 260 25.16 -23.43 23.05
N ASN A 261 25.10 -24.69 22.62
CA ASN A 261 26.13 -25.28 21.76
C ASN A 261 26.03 -24.83 20.29
N VAL A 262 24.98 -24.09 19.94
CA VAL A 262 24.72 -23.56 18.60
C VAL A 262 24.73 -22.04 18.66
N CYS A 263 25.44 -21.39 17.74
CA CYS A 263 25.51 -19.93 17.68
C CYS A 263 24.19 -19.30 17.25
N VAL A 264 24.01 -18.01 17.54
CA VAL A 264 22.79 -17.26 17.23
C VAL A 264 22.43 -17.25 15.74
N ILE A 265 23.41 -17.35 14.83
CA ILE A 265 23.19 -17.41 13.37
C ILE A 265 22.58 -18.76 12.99
N CYS A 266 23.22 -19.86 13.39
CA CYS A 266 22.74 -21.21 13.10
C CYS A 266 21.38 -21.48 13.73
N GLU A 267 21.15 -20.96 14.94
CA GLU A 267 19.86 -21.03 15.61
C GLU A 267 18.77 -20.26 14.86
N ALA A 268 19.08 -19.07 14.33
CA ALA A 268 18.16 -18.31 13.48
C ALA A 268 17.80 -19.06 12.20
N LYS A 269 18.78 -19.69 11.52
CA LYS A 269 18.56 -20.56 10.35
C LYS A 269 17.67 -21.76 10.71
N ARG A 270 17.94 -22.43 11.84
CA ARG A 270 17.15 -23.56 12.33
C ARG A 270 15.68 -23.18 12.57
N ARG A 271 15.44 -22.05 13.27
CA ARG A 271 14.08 -21.55 13.53
C ARG A 271 13.34 -21.16 12.25
N HIS A 272 14.04 -20.55 11.30
CA HIS A 272 13.47 -20.21 10.00
C HIS A 272 13.05 -21.47 9.23
N ASN A 273 13.92 -22.48 9.16
CA ASN A 273 13.61 -23.75 8.48
C ASN A 273 12.46 -24.51 9.15
N LYS A 274 12.37 -24.51 10.49
CA LYS A 274 11.22 -25.08 11.21
C LYS A 274 9.91 -24.37 10.84
N ARG A 275 9.92 -23.04 10.72
CA ARG A 275 8.74 -22.26 10.29
C ARG A 275 8.34 -22.54 8.85
N LEU A 276 9.29 -22.86 7.96
CA LEU A 276 9.00 -23.26 6.59
C LEU A 276 8.38 -24.66 6.50
N LYS A 277 8.82 -25.61 7.33
CA LYS A 277 8.26 -26.97 7.37
C LYS A 277 6.83 -27.04 7.94
N ASN A 278 6.49 -26.13 8.85
CA ASN A 278 5.18 -26.07 9.49
C ASN A 278 4.13 -25.22 8.73
N ARG A 279 4.41 -24.84 7.47
CA ARG A 279 3.54 -24.02 6.62
C ARG A 279 3.14 -24.78 5.37
#